data_AF-A0A924IB07-F1
#
_entry.id   AF-A0A924IB07-F1
#
_cell.length_a   1.000
_cell.length_b   1.000
_cell.length_c   1.000
_cell.angle_alpha   90.00
_cell.angle_beta   90.00
_cell.angle_gamma   90.00
#
_symmetry.space_group_name_H-M   'P 1'
#
loop_
_entity.id
_entity.type
_entity.pdbx_description
1 polymer ?
#
loop_
_entity_poly.entity_id
_entity_poly.type
_entity_poly.pdbx_seq_one_letter_code
_entity_poly.pdbx_strand_id
1 'polypeptide(L)'
;MQAQIIQLPKIFDERGNLTFLQHPHQIPFSIKRIFWTYSVPGGEIRGGHAYKLQEEIIIALSGSFDVIIKKANGTTEKFSLNRSYYGLYLPPQTWRHTENFSTNSLSLHLSSTVYSREDYLYDFETFIEQACEK
;
A
#
# COMPACT_ATOMS: atom_id res chain seq x y z
N MET A 1 -8.27 -12.54 1.45
CA MET A 1 -7.51 -12.15 0.23
C MET A 1 -6.05 -11.94 0.61
N GLN A 2 -5.11 -12.13 -0.32
CA GLN A 2 -3.68 -11.89 -0.10
C GLN A 2 -3.25 -10.57 -0.75
N ALA A 3 -2.04 -10.09 -0.42
CA ALA A 3 -1.45 -8.95 -1.09
C ALA A 3 -1.27 -9.26 -2.59
N GLN A 4 -1.61 -8.31 -3.46
CA GLN A 4 -1.54 -8.51 -4.90
C GLN A 4 -1.47 -7.19 -5.67
N ILE A 5 -0.81 -7.22 -6.83
CA ILE A 5 -0.83 -6.12 -7.77
C ILE A 5 -2.15 -6.12 -8.54
N ILE A 6 -2.83 -4.98 -8.52
CA ILE A 6 -4.00 -4.68 -9.34
C ILE A 6 -3.53 -3.80 -10.50
N GLN A 7 -3.77 -4.26 -11.73
CA GLN A 7 -3.60 -3.44 -12.93
C GLN A 7 -4.82 -2.55 -13.12
N LEU A 8 -4.59 -1.24 -13.11
CA LEU A 8 -5.63 -0.24 -13.32
C LEU A 8 -5.77 0.09 -14.81
N PRO A 9 -6.95 0.56 -15.25
CA PRO A 9 -7.14 1.06 -16.60
C PRO A 9 -6.11 2.12 -16.95
N LYS A 10 -5.50 1.98 -18.12
CA LYS A 10 -4.58 2.94 -18.70
C LYS A 10 -5.11 3.31 -20.08
N ILE A 11 -5.70 4.48 -20.16
CA ILE A 11 -6.19 5.05 -21.41
C ILE A 11 -5.09 5.93 -21.97
N PHE A 12 -4.62 5.62 -23.16
CA PHE A 12 -3.58 6.37 -23.85
C PHE A 12 -4.15 7.07 -25.08
N ASP A 13 -3.85 8.35 -25.22
CA ASP A 13 -4.09 9.14 -26.44
C ASP A 13 -3.01 10.23 -26.61
N GLU A 14 -3.13 11.05 -27.65
CA GLU A 14 -2.14 12.11 -27.98
C GLU A 14 -1.92 13.13 -26.85
N ARG A 15 -2.86 13.26 -25.90
CA ARG A 15 -2.76 14.17 -24.75
C ARG A 15 -1.98 13.55 -23.58
N GLY A 16 -1.74 12.24 -23.61
CA GLY A 16 -0.98 11.52 -22.60
C GLY A 16 -1.68 10.25 -22.09
N ASN A 17 -1.53 9.96 -20.79
CA ASN A 17 -2.07 8.77 -20.15
C ASN A 17 -3.06 9.15 -19.05
N LEU A 18 -4.23 8.52 -19.04
CA LEU A 18 -5.22 8.63 -17.98
C LEU A 18 -5.38 7.27 -17.29
N THR A 19 -5.27 7.28 -15.97
CA THR A 19 -5.56 6.13 -15.11
C THR A 19 -6.54 6.56 -14.04
N PHE A 20 -7.53 5.72 -13.77
CA PHE A 20 -8.53 5.96 -12.74
C PHE A 20 -8.77 4.68 -11.93
N LEU A 21 -9.28 4.87 -10.72
CA LEU A 21 -9.63 3.81 -9.80
C LEU A 21 -10.94 4.21 -9.11
N GLN A 22 -11.94 3.35 -9.18
CA GLN A 22 -13.22 3.54 -8.51
C GLN A 22 -13.73 2.24 -7.90
N HIS A 23 -14.58 2.41 -6.89
CA HIS A 23 -15.43 1.35 -6.35
C HIS A 23 -16.88 1.58 -6.83
N PRO A 24 -17.63 0.54 -7.21
CA PRO A 24 -17.26 -0.89 -7.20
C PRO A 24 -16.46 -1.32 -8.45
N HIS A 25 -16.09 -2.61 -8.52
CA HIS A 25 -15.47 -3.36 -9.62
C HIS A 25 -13.95 -3.39 -9.71
N GLN A 26 -13.23 -2.27 -9.53
CA GLN A 26 -11.76 -2.30 -9.65
C GLN A 26 -11.06 -2.66 -8.35
N ILE A 27 -11.72 -2.40 -7.21
CA ILE A 27 -11.16 -2.58 -5.87
C ILE A 27 -12.20 -3.20 -4.94
N PRO A 28 -11.79 -3.95 -3.90
CA PRO A 28 -12.70 -4.74 -3.08
C PRO A 28 -13.41 -3.94 -1.96
N PHE A 29 -13.12 -2.64 -1.80
CA PHE A 29 -13.66 -1.82 -0.72
C PHE A 29 -14.11 -0.42 -1.17
N SER A 30 -15.02 0.20 -0.42
CA SER A 30 -15.38 1.61 -0.59
C SER A 30 -14.29 2.53 -0.02
N ILE A 31 -13.87 3.53 -0.79
CA ILE A 31 -12.80 4.46 -0.40
C ILE A 31 -13.36 5.44 0.64
N LYS A 32 -12.87 5.36 1.88
CA LYS A 32 -13.25 6.28 2.97
C LYS A 32 -12.20 7.35 3.24
N ARG A 33 -10.95 7.10 2.86
CA ARG A 33 -9.84 8.02 3.08
C ARG A 33 -8.78 7.86 1.99
N ILE A 34 -8.19 8.99 1.61
CA ILE A 34 -7.03 9.05 0.73
C ILE A 34 -5.97 9.90 1.43
N PHE A 35 -4.72 9.47 1.37
CA PHE A 35 -3.58 10.25 1.82
C PHE A 35 -2.38 9.96 0.91
N TRP A 36 -1.36 10.81 0.95
CA TRP A 36 -0.14 10.58 0.20
C TRP A 36 1.09 10.99 0.99
N THR A 37 2.19 10.31 0.72
CA THR A 37 3.52 10.62 1.24
C THR A 37 4.39 11.14 0.10
N TYR A 38 5.10 12.23 0.34
CA TYR A 38 5.93 12.93 -0.64
C TYR A 38 7.19 13.50 0.03
N SER A 39 8.19 13.87 -0.77
CA SER A 39 9.46 14.45 -0.32
C SER A 39 10.19 13.58 0.73
N VAL A 40 10.05 12.25 0.60
CA VAL A 40 10.87 11.29 1.35
C VAL A 40 12.28 11.34 0.77
N PRO A 41 13.33 11.55 1.59
CA PRO A 41 14.69 11.53 1.07
C PRO A 41 15.02 10.19 0.39
N GLY A 42 15.86 10.25 -0.63
CA GLY A 42 16.18 9.09 -1.45
C GLY A 42 16.85 7.98 -0.63
N GLY A 43 16.41 6.73 -0.81
CA GLY A 43 16.95 5.57 -0.09
C GLY A 43 16.43 5.36 1.33
N GLU A 44 15.60 6.26 1.86
CA GLU A 44 15.06 6.17 3.22
C GLU A 44 14.03 5.06 3.39
N ILE A 45 13.82 4.66 4.64
CA ILE A 45 12.82 3.68 5.08
C ILE A 45 11.73 4.42 5.85
N ARG A 46 10.47 4.02 5.63
CA ARG A 46 9.30 4.55 6.35
C ARG A 46 8.35 3.45 6.78
N GLY A 47 7.83 3.61 7.99
CA GLY A 47 6.77 2.76 8.53
C GLY A 47 7.31 1.51 9.20
N GLY A 48 6.55 0.42 9.09
CA GLY A 48 6.71 -0.78 9.91
C GLY A 48 5.50 -0.93 10.80
N HIS A 49 4.39 -1.41 10.23
CA HIS A 49 3.16 -1.66 10.96
C HIS A 49 2.23 -2.57 10.17
N ALA A 50 1.19 -3.06 10.83
CA ALA A 50 -0.02 -3.62 10.22
C ALA A 50 -1.26 -2.80 10.62
N TYR A 51 -2.37 -3.04 9.94
CA TYR A 51 -3.70 -2.57 10.37
C TYR A 51 -4.54 -3.76 10.83
N LYS A 52 -5.43 -3.59 11.81
CA LYS A 52 -6.35 -4.65 12.23
C LYS A 52 -7.50 -4.82 11.24
N LEU A 53 -8.06 -3.70 10.75
CA LEU A 53 -9.26 -3.64 9.93
C LEU A 53 -9.06 -3.00 8.56
N GLN A 54 -8.15 -2.02 8.43
CA GLN A 54 -8.00 -1.30 7.17
C GLN A 54 -7.44 -2.19 6.03
N GLU A 55 -8.23 -2.35 4.98
CA GLU A 55 -7.76 -2.63 3.62
C GLU A 55 -7.18 -1.36 2.97
N GLU A 56 -6.11 -1.53 2.20
CA GLU A 56 -5.36 -0.43 1.59
C GLU A 56 -4.97 -0.73 0.14
N ILE A 57 -4.92 0.31 -0.70
CA ILE A 57 -4.25 0.27 -2.00
C ILE A 57 -3.16 1.33 -2.03
N ILE A 58 -1.94 0.92 -2.40
CA ILE A 58 -0.76 1.79 -2.53
C ILE A 58 -0.40 1.95 -4.00
N ILE A 59 -0.24 3.20 -4.47
CA ILE A 59 0.10 3.52 -5.87
C ILE A 59 1.29 4.49 -5.88
N ALA A 60 2.30 4.20 -6.70
CA ALA A 60 3.36 5.16 -7.02
C ALA A 60 2.88 6.09 -8.15
N LEU A 61 2.38 7.28 -7.80
CA LEU A 61 1.92 8.27 -8.78
C LEU A 61 3.09 8.91 -9.55
N SER A 62 4.24 9.04 -8.89
CA SER A 62 5.50 9.51 -9.46
C SER A 62 6.66 8.79 -8.76
N GLY A 63 7.80 8.70 -9.44
CA GLY A 63 9.00 8.04 -8.93
C GLY A 63 8.80 6.54 -8.70
N SER A 64 9.54 6.01 -7.72
CA SER A 64 9.45 4.61 -7.31
C SER A 64 9.74 4.40 -5.83
N PHE A 65 9.20 3.32 -5.28
CA PHE A 65 9.57 2.81 -3.95
C PHE A 65 9.23 1.32 -3.88
N ASP A 66 9.78 0.64 -2.89
CA ASP A 66 9.49 -0.76 -2.59
C ASP A 66 8.55 -0.85 -1.39
N VAL A 67 7.57 -1.75 -1.45
CA VAL A 67 6.74 -2.16 -0.31
C VAL A 67 7.22 -3.54 0.11
N ILE A 68 7.68 -3.66 1.35
CA ILE A 68 8.18 -4.91 1.90
C ILE A 68 7.15 -5.44 2.89
N ILE A 69 6.62 -6.63 2.61
CA ILE A 69 5.68 -7.33 3.47
C ILE A 69 6.46 -8.38 4.26
N LYS A 70 6.34 -8.36 5.58
CA LYS A 70 6.92 -9.39 6.46
C LYS A 70 5.80 -10.29 6.97
N LYS A 71 5.90 -11.59 6.71
CA LYS A 71 4.93 -12.60 7.16
C LYS A 71 5.28 -13.07 8.57
N ALA A 72 4.30 -13.62 9.29
CA ALA A 72 4.49 -14.10 10.67
C ALA A 72 5.57 -15.20 10.77
N ASN A 73 5.74 -16.01 9.73
CA ASN A 73 6.80 -17.03 9.63
C ASN A 73 8.21 -16.45 9.37
N GLY A 74 8.37 -15.12 9.39
CA GLY A 74 9.63 -14.42 9.15
C GLY A 74 10.00 -14.21 7.68
N THR A 75 9.28 -14.83 6.73
CA THR A 75 9.54 -14.62 5.29
C THR A 75 9.12 -13.22 4.85
N THR A 76 9.84 -12.66 3.87
CA THR A 76 9.55 -11.35 3.30
C THR A 76 9.16 -11.46 1.84
N GLU A 77 8.29 -10.56 1.41
CA GLU A 77 7.86 -10.41 0.04
C GLU A 77 8.00 -8.94 -0.35
N LYS A 78 8.60 -8.68 -1.52
CA LYS A 78 8.89 -7.33 -2.00
C LYS A 78 8.05 -7.01 -3.23
N PHE A 79 7.43 -5.84 -3.22
CA PHE A 79 6.70 -5.27 -4.34
C PHE A 79 7.31 -3.92 -4.75
N SER A 80 7.86 -3.84 -5.96
CA SER A 80 8.38 -2.58 -6.50
C SER A 80 7.27 -1.81 -7.21
N LEU A 81 6.96 -0.61 -6.73
CA LEU A 81 5.97 0.28 -7.31
C LEU A 81 6.66 1.42 -8.06
N ASN A 82 6.52 1.46 -9.38
CA ASN A 82 7.18 2.41 -10.28
C ASN A 82 6.35 2.77 -11.52
N ARG A 83 5.04 2.45 -11.50
CA ARG A 83 4.07 2.75 -12.54
C ARG A 83 2.75 3.17 -11.89
N SER A 84 2.22 4.32 -12.31
CA SER A 84 0.99 4.90 -11.76
C SER A 84 -0.29 4.12 -12.08
N TYR A 85 -0.21 3.13 -12.97
CA TYR A 85 -1.30 2.23 -13.33
C TYR A 85 -1.22 0.85 -12.66
N TYR A 86 -0.29 0.65 -11.70
CA TYR A 86 -0.30 -0.49 -10.80
C TYR A 86 -0.59 -0.02 -9.37
N GLY A 87 -1.58 -0.65 -8.75
CA GLY A 87 -1.86 -0.49 -7.32
C GLY A 87 -1.55 -1.79 -6.56
N LEU A 88 -0.83 -1.71 -5.46
CA LEU A 88 -0.67 -2.83 -4.55
C LEU A 88 -1.83 -2.84 -3.56
N TYR A 89 -2.69 -3.84 -3.66
CA TYR A 89 -3.71 -4.11 -2.65
C TYR A 89 -3.09 -4.84 -1.46
N LEU A 90 -3.39 -4.36 -0.26
CA LEU A 90 -3.03 -4.96 1.01
C LEU A 90 -4.30 -5.25 1.82
N PRO A 91 -4.59 -6.51 2.15
CA PRO A 91 -5.67 -6.84 3.07
C PRO A 91 -5.32 -6.39 4.50
N PRO A 92 -6.27 -6.39 5.44
CA PRO A 92 -5.98 -6.14 6.85
C PRO A 92 -5.04 -7.22 7.38
N GLN A 93 -4.37 -6.93 8.49
CA GLN A 93 -3.36 -7.79 9.11
C GLN A 93 -2.20 -8.11 8.14
N THR A 94 -1.81 -7.13 7.33
CA THR A 94 -0.58 -7.21 6.52
C THR A 94 0.48 -6.32 7.12
N TRP A 95 1.51 -6.92 7.73
CA TRP A 95 2.66 -6.17 8.21
C TRP A 95 3.54 -5.72 7.04
N ARG A 96 3.80 -4.42 6.95
CA ARG A 96 4.64 -3.86 5.90
C ARG A 96 5.39 -2.61 6.33
N HIS A 97 6.48 -2.37 5.62
CA HIS A 97 7.14 -1.07 5.56
C HIS A 97 7.40 -0.69 4.11
N THR A 98 7.81 0.56 3.90
CA THR A 98 8.17 1.09 2.58
C THR A 98 9.62 1.55 2.60
N GLU A 99 10.37 1.31 1.54
CA GLU A 99 11.79 1.64 1.45
C GLU A 99 12.20 2.00 0.02
N ASN A 100 13.48 2.38 -0.14
CA ASN A 100 14.09 2.62 -1.45
C ASN A 100 13.32 3.66 -2.28
N PHE A 101 12.91 4.76 -1.62
CA PHE A 101 12.24 5.87 -2.28
C PHE A 101 13.19 6.56 -3.26
N SER A 102 12.72 6.84 -4.47
CA SER A 102 13.37 7.78 -5.39
C SER A 102 13.08 9.23 -4.99
N THR A 103 13.93 10.16 -5.41
CA THR A 103 13.85 11.59 -5.04
C THR A 103 12.51 12.26 -5.41
N ASN A 104 11.83 11.81 -6.46
CA ASN A 104 10.54 12.35 -6.92
C ASN A 104 9.34 11.43 -6.58
N SER A 105 9.49 10.56 -5.59
CA SER A 105 8.44 9.61 -5.22
C SER A 105 7.22 10.28 -4.61
N LEU A 106 6.05 9.88 -5.11
CA LEU A 106 4.73 10.23 -4.58
C LEU A 106 3.94 8.93 -4.34
N SER A 107 3.83 8.54 -3.07
CA SER A 107 3.09 7.34 -2.65
C SER A 107 1.66 7.71 -2.29
N LEU A 108 0.68 7.32 -3.10
CA LEU A 108 -0.75 7.51 -2.84
C LEU A 108 -1.30 6.27 -2.13
N HIS A 109 -2.10 6.49 -1.09
CA HIS A 109 -2.76 5.45 -0.31
C HIS A 109 -4.27 5.67 -0.30
N LEU A 110 -5.02 4.65 -0.67
CA LEU A 110 -6.48 4.61 -0.57
C LEU A 110 -6.87 3.61 0.52
N SER A 111 -7.79 4.00 1.40
CA SER A 111 -8.15 3.23 2.59
C SER A 111 -9.64 2.96 2.68
N SER A 112 -9.99 1.75 3.12
CA SER A 112 -11.36 1.31 3.42
C SER A 112 -11.95 1.90 4.70
N THR A 113 -11.13 2.50 5.55
CA THR A 113 -11.50 3.07 6.85
C THR A 113 -11.12 4.54 6.95
N VAL A 114 -11.80 5.27 7.84
CA VAL A 114 -11.30 6.57 8.33
C VAL A 114 -10.11 6.34 9.25
N TYR A 115 -9.30 7.37 9.49
CA TYR A 115 -8.17 7.25 10.42
C TYR A 115 -8.64 6.88 11.82
N SER A 116 -8.02 5.86 12.41
CA SER A 116 -8.10 5.51 13.84
C SER A 116 -6.73 5.03 14.28
N ARG A 117 -6.25 5.55 15.42
CA ARG A 117 -4.95 5.16 15.99
C ARG A 117 -4.99 3.72 16.51
N GLU A 118 -6.15 3.30 16.99
CA GLU A 118 -6.43 2.00 17.59
C GLU A 118 -6.35 0.85 16.58
N ASP A 119 -6.48 1.17 15.29
CA ASP A 119 -6.36 0.22 14.18
C ASP A 119 -4.90 -0.17 13.86
N TYR A 120 -3.91 0.61 14.33
CA TYR A 120 -2.50 0.33 14.06
C TYR A 120 -1.94 -0.76 14.98
N LEU A 121 -1.12 -1.63 14.39
CA LEU A 121 -0.24 -2.57 15.06
C LEU A 121 1.21 -2.18 14.76
N TYR A 122 1.87 -1.51 15.72
CA TYR A 122 3.25 -1.01 15.56
C TYR A 122 4.32 -1.97 16.07
N ASP A 123 3.93 -2.98 16.84
CA ASP A 123 4.84 -3.98 17.38
C ASP A 123 4.69 -5.31 16.63
N PHE A 124 5.80 -5.87 16.17
CA PHE A 124 5.79 -7.05 15.29
C PHE A 124 5.41 -8.32 16.05
N GLU A 125 5.81 -8.44 17.32
CA GLU A 125 5.45 -9.58 18.16
C GLU A 125 3.94 -9.59 18.43
N THR A 126 3.37 -8.43 18.80
CA THR A 126 1.92 -8.22 18.94
C THR A 126 1.16 -8.58 17.66
N PHE A 127 1.74 -8.27 16.49
CA PHE A 127 1.17 -8.65 15.19
C PHE A 127 1.20 -10.18 14.99
N ILE A 128 2.30 -10.85 15.33
CA ILE A 128 2.40 -12.32 15.21
C ILE A 128 1.39 -13.01 16.12
N GLU A 129 1.27 -12.60 17.37
CA GLU A 129 0.32 -13.17 18.33
C GLU A 129 -1.11 -13.13 17.77
N GLN A 130 -1.55 -11.97 17.26
CA GLN A 130 -2.89 -11.81 16.67
C GLN A 130 -3.07 -12.57 15.34
N ALA A 131 -1.99 -12.76 14.58
CA ALA A 131 -2.02 -13.50 13.33
C ALA A 131 -2.03 -15.03 13.53
N CYS A 132 -1.49 -15.53 14.66
CA CYS A 132 -1.46 -16.94 15.03
C CYS A 132 -2.70 -17.42 15.80
N GLU A 133 -3.49 -16.51 16.38
CA GLU A 133 -4.76 -16.82 17.06
C GLU A 133 -5.95 -17.10 16.12
N LYS A 134 -5.73 -17.17 14.80
CA LYS A 134 -6.75 -17.48 13.78
C LYS A 134 -6.30 -18.59 12.83
#